data_AF-A0A914YJT5-F1
#
_entry.id   AF-A0A914YJT5-F1
#
_cell.length_a   1.000
_cell.length_b   1.000
_cell.length_c   1.000
_cell.angle_alpha   90.00
_cell.angle_beta   90.00
_cell.angle_gamma   90.00
#
_symmetry.space_group_name_H-M   'P 1'
#
loop_
_entity.id
_entity.type
_entity.pdbx_description
1 polymer ?
#
loop_
_entity_poly.entity_id
_entity_poly.type
_entity_poly.pdbx_seq_one_letter_code
_entity_poly.pdbx_strand_id
1 'polypeptide(L)'
;MSEEKLIENNRNEVLTEMEFNAAKEAVAYGCIKYADLSSTRTNDYIFSHKRMLNITGNTAAYLLYAYARIRSIARNAGVNRETLVQKLKDQNGVVACEHQAEIKLAKQILKFSETLLSVLDSFYLHLVSVLLRILNYLFLIFSAL
;
A
#
# COMPACT_ATOMS: atom_id res chain seq x y z
N MET A 1 -10.40 13.12 14.14
CA MET A 1 -8.99 12.98 13.70
C MET A 1 -8.80 12.16 12.41
N SER A 2 -9.13 10.86 12.32
CA SER A 2 -9.09 10.16 11.01
C SER A 2 -10.18 10.66 10.05
N GLU A 3 -11.36 10.95 10.61
CA GLU A 3 -12.50 11.56 9.91
C GLU A 3 -12.15 12.93 9.33
N GLU A 4 -11.66 13.86 10.17
CA GLU A 4 -11.13 15.16 9.72
C GLU A 4 -10.16 15.00 8.56
N LYS A 5 -9.23 14.03 8.64
CA LYS A 5 -8.25 13.83 7.56
C LYS A 5 -8.89 13.32 6.26
N LEU A 6 -9.92 12.49 6.34
CA LEU A 6 -10.66 12.04 5.16
C LEU A 6 -11.49 13.18 4.55
N ILE A 7 -12.08 14.04 5.38
CA ILE A 7 -12.83 15.22 4.95
C ILE A 7 -11.89 16.25 4.30
N GLU A 8 -10.72 16.53 4.88
CA GLU A 8 -9.70 17.40 4.27
C GLU A 8 -9.25 16.93 2.87
N ASN A 9 -9.39 15.64 2.58
CA ASN A 9 -9.09 15.05 1.28
C ASN A 9 -10.34 14.81 0.42
N ASN A 10 -11.46 15.48 0.73
CA ASN A 10 -12.75 15.43 0.04
C ASN A 10 -13.30 14.01 -0.15
N ARG A 11 -13.00 13.09 0.79
CA ARG A 11 -13.44 11.68 0.66
C ARG A 11 -14.91 11.49 1.01
N ASN A 12 -15.48 12.38 1.81
CA ASN A 12 -16.90 12.42 2.16
C ASN A 12 -17.81 12.77 0.96
N GLU A 13 -17.28 13.41 -0.07
CA GLU A 13 -18.05 13.79 -1.26
C GLU A 13 -18.12 12.66 -2.30
N VAL A 14 -17.16 11.72 -2.25
CA VAL A 14 -16.99 10.68 -3.27
C VAL A 14 -17.44 9.31 -2.77
N LEU A 15 -17.33 9.05 -1.46
CA LEU A 15 -17.65 7.75 -0.87
C LEU A 15 -19.10 7.73 -0.37
N THR A 16 -19.74 6.56 -0.50
CA THR A 16 -20.99 6.31 0.22
C THR A 16 -20.75 6.34 1.73
N GLU A 17 -21.80 6.54 2.53
CA GLU A 17 -21.69 6.56 3.99
C GLU A 17 -21.03 5.28 4.55
N MET A 18 -21.40 4.12 4.00
CA MET A 18 -20.81 2.84 4.38
C MET A 18 -19.31 2.76 4.05
N GLU A 19 -18.90 3.18 2.86
CA GLU A 19 -17.49 3.21 2.47
C GLU A 19 -16.68 4.24 3.25
N PHE A 20 -17.29 5.39 3.58
CA PHE A 20 -16.68 6.43 4.39
C PHE A 20 -16.41 5.92 5.81
N ASN A 21 -17.38 5.24 6.43
CA ASN A 21 -17.21 4.63 7.73
C ASN A 21 -16.14 3.53 7.71
N ALA A 22 -16.14 2.65 6.70
CA ALA A 22 -15.09 1.65 6.54
C ALA A 22 -13.69 2.27 6.35
N ALA A 23 -13.58 3.35 5.56
CA ALA A 23 -12.33 4.07 5.37
C ALA A 23 -11.86 4.73 6.68
N LYS A 24 -12.77 5.32 7.45
CA LYS A 24 -12.48 5.94 8.74
C LYS A 24 -11.88 4.95 9.73
N GLU A 25 -12.46 3.76 9.85
CA GLU A 25 -11.95 2.68 10.70
C GLU A 25 -10.59 2.16 10.21
N ALA A 26 -10.47 1.88 8.91
CA ALA A 26 -9.23 1.39 8.32
C ALA A 26 -8.06 2.36 8.53
N VAL A 27 -8.28 3.67 8.33
CA VAL A 27 -7.27 4.70 8.56
C VAL A 27 -6.95 4.82 10.06
N ALA A 28 -7.95 4.83 10.94
CA ALA A 28 -7.75 4.95 12.38
C ALA A 28 -6.89 3.80 12.93
N TYR A 29 -7.35 2.55 12.75
CA TYR A 29 -6.65 1.39 13.28
C TYR A 29 -5.35 1.10 12.53
N GLY A 30 -5.35 1.31 11.21
CA GLY A 30 -4.18 1.11 10.37
C GLY A 30 -3.02 2.02 10.76
N CYS A 31 -3.29 3.31 11.00
CA CYS A 31 -2.23 4.26 11.39
C CYS A 31 -1.66 3.95 12.77
N ILE A 32 -2.49 3.50 13.71
CA ILE A 32 -2.04 3.06 15.04
C ILE A 32 -1.11 1.86 14.93
N LYS A 33 -1.60 0.78 14.31
CA LYS A 33 -0.84 -0.47 14.17
C LYS A 33 0.43 -0.27 13.37
N TYR A 34 0.37 0.44 12.24
CA TYR A 34 1.52 0.59 11.37
C TYR A 34 2.63 1.42 12.00
N ALA A 35 2.31 2.48 12.73
CA ALA A 35 3.34 3.31 13.33
C ALA A 35 4.12 2.57 14.42
N ASP A 36 3.50 1.61 15.10
CA ASP A 36 4.20 0.68 15.99
C ASP A 36 5.06 -0.30 15.18
N LEU A 37 4.42 -1.04 14.25
CA LEU A 37 5.05 -2.10 13.47
C LEU A 37 6.17 -1.63 12.51
N SER A 38 6.15 -0.37 12.08
CA SER A 38 7.13 0.18 11.14
C SER A 38 8.44 0.59 11.79
N SER A 39 8.50 0.58 13.12
CA SER A 39 9.73 0.77 13.90
C SER A 39 10.29 -0.58 14.34
N THR A 40 11.61 -0.66 14.54
CA THR A 40 12.20 -1.86 15.11
C THR A 40 11.72 -2.02 16.55
N ARG A 41 11.37 -3.25 16.95
CA ARG A 41 10.89 -3.56 18.31
C ARG A 41 11.88 -3.26 19.44
N THR A 42 13.14 -3.03 19.11
CA THR A 42 14.22 -2.72 20.06
C THR A 42 14.38 -1.23 20.31
N ASN A 43 13.75 -0.38 19.49
CA ASN A 43 13.85 1.07 19.63
C ASN A 43 12.69 1.59 20.48
N ASP A 44 12.92 2.72 21.14
CA ASP A 44 11.87 3.41 21.89
C ASP A 44 10.75 3.88 20.95
N TYR A 45 9.52 3.55 21.33
CA TYR A 45 8.35 3.96 20.59
C TYR A 45 7.80 5.30 21.12
N ILE A 46 7.79 6.32 20.25
CA ILE A 46 7.17 7.61 20.54
C ILE A 46 5.79 7.66 19.90
N PHE A 47 4.75 7.59 20.72
CA PHE A 47 3.37 7.74 20.29
C PHE A 47 3.10 9.20 19.87
N SER A 48 2.65 9.40 18.62
CA SER A 48 2.37 10.73 18.10
C SER A 48 1.27 10.69 17.04
N HIS A 49 0.04 11.00 17.45
CA HIS A 49 -1.12 11.03 16.56
C HIS A 49 -0.88 11.82 15.27
N LYS A 50 -0.27 13.01 15.37
CA LYS A 50 0.05 13.88 14.23
C LYS A 50 1.01 13.21 13.24
N ARG A 51 2.02 12.48 13.73
CA ARG A 51 2.97 11.75 12.88
C ARG A 51 2.30 10.56 12.20
N MET A 52 1.47 9.82 12.94
CA MET A 52 0.88 8.55 12.50
C MET A 52 -0.15 8.75 11.38
N LEU A 53 -0.88 9.87 11.40
CA LEU A 53 -1.89 10.23 10.40
C LEU A 53 -1.37 11.09 9.25
N ASN A 54 -0.06 11.33 9.19
CA ASN A 54 0.50 12.11 8.09
C ASN A 54 0.26 11.37 6.76
N ILE A 55 -0.23 12.09 5.75
CA ILE A 55 -0.46 11.57 4.40
C ILE A 55 0.82 11.47 3.57
N THR A 56 1.93 12.00 4.08
CA THR A 56 3.26 11.87 3.48
C THR A 56 4.18 11.02 4.36
N GLY A 57 5.12 10.34 3.72
CA GLY A 57 6.15 9.55 4.41
C GLY A 57 5.73 8.10 4.71
N ASN A 58 6.37 7.51 5.72
CA ASN A 58 6.20 6.10 6.07
C ASN A 58 5.02 5.91 7.04
N THR A 59 3.79 6.04 6.55
CA THR A 59 2.56 5.92 7.35
C THR A 59 1.53 5.00 6.69
N ALA A 60 0.61 4.45 7.47
CA ALA A 60 -0.48 3.66 6.90
C ALA A 60 -1.42 4.50 6.04
N ALA A 61 -1.68 5.76 6.42
CA ALA A 61 -2.52 6.66 5.62
C ALA A 61 -2.00 6.79 4.19
N TYR A 62 -0.68 6.94 4.03
CA TYR A 62 -0.05 7.00 2.71
C TYR A 62 -0.14 5.67 1.95
N LEU A 63 0.09 4.54 2.61
CA LEU A 63 -0.02 3.22 1.98
C LEU A 63 -1.46 2.88 1.56
N LEU A 64 -2.45 3.20 2.39
CA LEU A 64 -3.87 3.00 2.09
C LEU A 64 -4.31 3.85 0.90
N TYR A 65 -3.85 5.11 0.83
CA TYR A 65 -4.09 5.98 -0.32
C TYR A 65 -3.47 5.41 -1.61
N ALA A 66 -2.20 4.97 -1.54
CA ALA A 66 -1.52 4.35 -2.67
C ALA A 66 -2.24 3.08 -3.16
N TYR A 67 -2.66 2.21 -2.22
CA TYR A 67 -3.45 1.03 -2.53
C TYR A 67 -4.78 1.38 -3.23
N ALA A 68 -5.51 2.36 -2.72
CA ALA A 68 -6.75 2.83 -3.34
C ALA A 68 -6.52 3.36 -4.77
N ARG A 69 -5.42 4.08 -5.00
CA ARG A 69 -5.01 4.56 -6.32
C ARG A 69 -4.70 3.41 -7.28
N ILE A 70 -3.90 2.42 -6.85
CA ILE A 70 -3.60 1.21 -7.64
C ILE A 70 -4.89 0.51 -8.06
N ARG A 71 -5.81 0.30 -7.11
CA ARG A 71 -7.12 -0.30 -7.39
C ARG A 71 -7.96 0.52 -8.36
N SER A 72 -7.86 1.85 -8.30
CA SER A 72 -8.61 2.73 -9.20
C SER A 72 -8.15 2.63 -10.65
N ILE A 73 -6.86 2.39 -10.91
CA ILE A 73 -6.35 2.23 -12.28
C ILE A 73 -7.03 1.05 -12.96
N ALA A 74 -7.12 -0.10 -12.29
CA ALA A 74 -7.81 -1.27 -12.82
C ALA A 74 -9.31 -0.99 -13.09
N ARG A 75 -9.99 -0.32 -12.15
CA ARG A 75 -11.40 0.07 -12.33
C ARG A 75 -11.60 1.01 -13.51
N ASN A 76 -10.77 2.04 -13.62
CA ASN A 76 -10.87 3.05 -14.69
C ASN A 76 -10.55 2.44 -16.07
N ALA A 77 -9.69 1.44 -16.11
CA ALA A 77 -9.42 0.67 -17.33
C ALA A 77 -10.55 -0.32 -17.69
N GLY A 78 -11.61 -0.41 -16.87
CA GLY A 78 -12.71 -1.36 -17.09
C GLY A 78 -12.30 -2.82 -16.93
N VAL A 79 -11.19 -3.08 -16.24
CA VAL A 79 -10.59 -4.41 -16.13
C VAL A 79 -11.05 -5.07 -14.85
N ASN A 80 -11.76 -6.20 -14.98
CA ASN A 80 -12.11 -7.05 -13.84
C ASN A 80 -11.04 -8.13 -13.61
N ARG A 81 -11.14 -8.82 -12.46
CA ARG A 81 -10.16 -9.85 -12.10
C ARG A 81 -10.23 -11.04 -13.07
N GLU A 82 -11.43 -11.38 -13.51
CA GLU A 82 -11.70 -12.53 -14.37
C GLU A 82 -11.06 -12.35 -15.75
N THR A 83 -11.22 -11.18 -16.36
CA THR A 83 -10.61 -10.82 -17.64
C THR A 83 -9.09 -10.73 -17.55
N LEU A 84 -8.54 -10.22 -16.44
CA LEU A 84 -7.09 -10.26 -16.21
C LEU A 84 -6.55 -11.68 -16.17
N VAL A 85 -7.19 -12.55 -15.38
CA VAL A 85 -6.77 -13.95 -15.26
C VAL A 85 -6.87 -14.66 -16.60
N GLN A 86 -7.92 -14.39 -17.38
CA GLN A 86 -8.08 -14.99 -18.70
C GLN A 86 -6.99 -14.51 -19.68
N LYS A 87 -6.74 -13.20 -19.78
CA LYS A 87 -5.65 -12.66 -20.62
C LYS A 87 -4.28 -13.22 -20.22
N LEU A 88 -4.04 -13.38 -18.92
CA LEU A 88 -2.80 -13.97 -18.43
C LEU A 88 -2.69 -15.45 -18.84
N LYS A 89 -3.78 -16.23 -18.80
CA LYS A 89 -3.78 -17.61 -19.30
C LYS A 89 -3.50 -17.67 -20.79
N ASP A 90 -4.11 -16.79 -21.57
CA ASP A 90 -3.91 -16.71 -23.03
C ASP A 90 -2.45 -16.33 -23.39
N GLN A 91 -1.77 -15.61 -22.49
CA GLN A 91 -0.35 -15.24 -22.60
C GLN A 91 0.60 -16.23 -21.87
N ASN A 92 0.15 -17.44 -21.54
CA ASN A 92 0.93 -18.45 -20.81
C ASN A 92 1.53 -17.94 -19.47
N GLY A 93 0.90 -16.95 -18.85
CA GLY A 93 1.34 -16.32 -17.60
C GLY A 93 2.51 -15.36 -17.77
N VAL A 94 2.91 -15.02 -19.00
CA VAL A 94 4.02 -14.11 -19.26
C VAL A 94 3.54 -12.66 -19.19
N VAL A 95 4.16 -11.88 -18.31
CA VAL A 95 4.00 -10.42 -18.26
C VAL A 95 5.25 -9.81 -18.86
N ALA A 96 5.13 -9.18 -20.03
CA ALA A 96 6.24 -8.46 -20.64
C ALA A 96 6.62 -7.25 -19.76
N CYS A 97 7.90 -7.12 -19.45
CA CYS A 97 8.47 -5.97 -18.75
C CYS A 97 9.61 -5.45 -19.60
N GLU A 98 9.37 -4.38 -20.35
CA GLU A 98 10.34 -3.80 -21.28
C GLU A 98 11.07 -2.62 -20.62
N HIS A 99 10.33 -1.81 -19.85
CA HIS A 99 10.90 -0.63 -19.23
C HIS A 99 11.63 -0.98 -17.92
N GLN A 100 12.76 -0.31 -17.66
CA GLN A 100 13.58 -0.57 -16.47
C GLN A 100 12.81 -0.39 -15.15
N ALA A 101 11.82 0.51 -15.12
CA ALA A 101 10.95 0.70 -13.95
C ALA A 101 10.03 -0.50 -13.70
N GLU A 102 9.50 -1.13 -14.75
CA GLU A 102 8.66 -2.33 -14.66
C GLU A 102 9.46 -3.50 -14.08
N ILE A 103 10.68 -3.71 -14.61
CA ILE A 103 11.58 -4.77 -14.15
C ILE A 103 11.93 -4.56 -12.67
N LYS A 104 12.23 -3.33 -12.25
CA LYS A 104 12.52 -2.99 -10.84
C LYS A 104 11.31 -3.29 -9.95
N LEU A 105 10.12 -2.88 -10.36
CA LEU A 105 8.89 -3.14 -9.60
C LEU A 105 8.60 -4.63 -9.49
N ALA A 106 8.66 -5.37 -10.60
CA ALA A 106 8.45 -6.82 -10.64
C ALA A 106 9.42 -7.56 -9.71
N LYS A 107 10.72 -7.25 -9.79
CA LYS A 107 11.73 -7.83 -8.87
C LYS A 107 11.43 -7.51 -7.42
N GLN A 108 10.97 -6.30 -7.10
CA GLN A 108 10.62 -5.93 -5.73
C GLN A 108 9.38 -6.69 -5.22
N ILE A 109 8.39 -6.94 -6.08
CA ILE A 109 7.21 -7.75 -5.71
C ILE A 109 7.63 -9.18 -5.33
N LEU A 110 8.58 -9.77 -6.07
CA LEU A 110 9.08 -11.12 -5.80
C LEU A 110 9.80 -11.24 -4.43
N LYS A 111 10.36 -10.15 -3.89
CA LYS A 111 10.99 -10.15 -2.55
C LYS A 111 10.01 -10.34 -1.39
N PHE A 112 8.69 -10.35 -1.65
CA PHE A 112 7.71 -10.55 -0.60
C PHE A 112 7.89 -11.87 0.14
N SER A 113 8.13 -12.97 -0.58
CA SER A 113 8.36 -14.29 0.02
C SER A 113 9.62 -14.31 0.88
N GLU A 114 10.74 -13.80 0.37
CA GLU A 114 12.01 -13.71 1.10
C GLU A 114 11.88 -12.85 2.37
N THR A 115 11.18 -11.71 2.27
CA THR A 115 10.93 -10.83 3.41
C THR A 115 10.07 -11.53 4.47
N LEU A 116 9.06 -12.29 4.06
CA LEU A 116 8.21 -13.03 4.98
C LEU A 116 9.01 -14.10 5.74
N LEU A 117 9.87 -14.86 5.05
CA LEU A 117 10.76 -15.82 5.70
C LEU A 117 11.68 -15.13 6.71
N SER A 118 12.26 -13.99 6.34
CA SER A 118 13.13 -13.21 7.22
C SER A 118 12.41 -12.72 8.48
N VAL A 119 11.13 -12.36 8.35
CA VAL A 119 10.27 -11.95 9.47
C VAL A 119 9.94 -13.13 10.37
N LEU A 120 9.71 -14.32 9.82
CA LEU A 120 9.44 -15.52 10.61
C LEU A 120 10.64 -15.93 11.46
N ASP A 121 11.86 -15.78 10.94
CA ASP A 121 13.08 -16.14 11.67
C ASP A 121 13.45 -15.11 12.74
N SER A 122 13.28 -13.82 12.44
CA SER A 122 13.80 -12.73 13.28
C SER A 122 12.75 -12.00 14.13
N PHE A 123 11.47 -12.19 13.81
CA PHE A 123 10.32 -11.48 14.37
C PHE A 123 10.38 -9.95 14.20
N TYR A 124 11.15 -9.45 13.22
CA TYR A 124 11.24 -8.03 12.90
C TYR A 124 10.16 -7.60 11.90
N LEU A 125 8.95 -7.30 12.40
CA LEU A 125 7.80 -6.91 11.57
C LEU A 125 8.03 -5.65 10.72
N HIS A 126 8.93 -4.75 11.13
CA HIS A 126 9.29 -3.55 10.37
C HIS A 126 9.84 -3.85 8.97
N LEU A 127 10.38 -5.06 8.72
CA LEU A 127 10.84 -5.47 7.40
C LEU A 127 9.71 -5.47 6.38
N VAL A 128 8.50 -5.87 6.78
CA VAL A 128 7.30 -5.80 5.93
C VAL A 128 6.95 -4.34 5.61
N SER A 129 7.01 -3.46 6.60
CA SER A 129 6.79 -2.02 6.41
C SER A 129 7.80 -1.41 5.44
N VAL A 130 9.07 -1.80 5.53
CA VAL A 130 10.12 -1.37 4.60
C VAL A 130 9.84 -1.87 3.18
N LEU A 131 9.47 -3.14 3.02
CA LEU A 131 9.10 -3.71 1.72
C LEU A 131 7.93 -2.94 1.10
N LEU A 132 6.84 -2.73 1.85
CA LEU A 132 5.65 -2.01 1.39
C LEU A 132 5.98 -0.57 0.98
N ARG A 133 6.86 0.10 1.73
CA ARG A 133 7.32 1.46 1.41
C ARG A 133 8.09 1.49 0.08
N ILE A 134 9.03 0.56 -0.12
CA ILE A 134 9.81 0.49 -1.36
C ILE A 134 8.91 0.16 -2.55
N LEU A 135 7.97 -0.77 -2.38
CA LEU A 135 6.98 -1.10 -3.41
C LEU A 135 6.15 0.12 -3.81
N ASN A 136 5.64 0.87 -2.84
CA ASN A 136 4.88 2.09 -3.12
C ASN A 136 5.73 3.13 -3.87
N TYR A 137 6.97 3.36 -3.45
CA TYR A 137 7.88 4.28 -4.14
C TYR A 137 8.16 3.87 -5.59
N LEU A 138 8.47 2.59 -5.83
CA LEU A 138 8.70 2.08 -7.18
C LEU A 138 7.43 2.13 -8.04
N PHE A 139 6.27 1.86 -7.45
CA PHE A 139 4.99 1.98 -8.14
C PHE A 139 4.72 3.43 -8.58
N LEU A 140 5.03 4.42 -7.74
CA LEU A 140 4.86 5.83 -8.11
C LEU A 140 5.75 6.23 -9.28
N ILE A 141 7.01 5.80 -9.29
CA ILE A 141 7.92 6.02 -10.43
C ILE A 141 7.36 5.38 -11.70
N PHE A 142 6.92 4.12 -11.60
CA PHE A 142 6.32 3.40 -12.72
C PHE A 142 5.08 4.12 -13.26
N SER A 143 4.20 4.61 -12.38
CA SER A 143 2.95 5.27 -12.77
C SER A 143 3.10 6.69 -13.33
N ALA A 144 4.32 7.25 -13.30
CA ALA A 144 4.64 8.58 -13.80
C ALA A 144 5.26 8.56 -15.22
N LEU A 145 5.47 7.37 -15.77
CA LEU A 145 5.89 7.12 -17.15
C LEU A 145 4.67 7.08 -18.07
#